data_AF-A0A6C0LC15-F1
#
_entry.id   AF-A0A6C0LC15-F1
#
_cell.length_a   1.000
_cell.length_b   1.000
_cell.length_c   1.000
_cell.angle_alpha   90.00
_cell.angle_beta   90.00
_cell.angle_gamma   90.00
#
_symmetry.space_group_name_H-M   'P 1'
#
loop_
_entity.id
_entity.type
_entity.pdbx_description
1 polymer ?
#
loop_
_entity_poly.entity_id
_entity_poly.type
_entity_poly.pdbx_seq_one_letter_code
_entity_poly.pdbx_strand_id
1 'polypeptide(L)'
;MKYSFYSAFIIYIIIVKIAFIFLSITKIIVKHRNPTNTKVIETLEFWRERTEFIFIICMAILLIYLFHPGAKIQIDGETQILLYLFGVILLITAKWGTFLKESPTIKEFQSILSNR
;
A
#
# COMPACT_ATOMS: atom_id res chain seq x y z
N MET A 1 -13.41 28.88 -5.98
CA MET A 1 -12.73 27.61 -6.33
C MET A 1 -13.70 26.47 -6.03
N LYS A 2 -14.45 25.98 -7.02
CA LYS A 2 -15.39 24.86 -6.81
C LYS A 2 -14.55 23.58 -6.85
N TYR A 3 -14.14 23.07 -5.69
CA TYR A 3 -13.49 21.76 -5.64
C TYR A 3 -14.47 20.71 -6.17
N SER A 4 -14.10 20.04 -7.27
CA SER A 4 -14.82 18.85 -7.72
C SER A 4 -14.65 17.74 -6.69
N PHE A 5 -15.66 16.88 -6.53
CA PHE A 5 -15.57 15.70 -5.66
C PHE A 5 -14.31 14.87 -5.94
N TYR A 6 -13.88 14.81 -7.20
CA TYR A 6 -12.63 14.19 -7.62
C TYR A 6 -11.40 14.82 -6.96
N SER A 7 -11.24 16.14 -7.07
CA SER A 7 -10.09 16.86 -6.48
C SER A 7 -10.07 16.74 -4.95
N ALA A 8 -11.24 16.80 -4.30
CA ALA A 8 -11.35 16.58 -2.87
C ALA A 8 -10.91 15.15 -2.46
N PHE A 9 -11.25 14.14 -3.27
CA PHE A 9 -10.83 12.75 -3.05
C PHE A 9 -9.32 12.56 -3.21
N ILE A 10 -8.70 13.18 -4.22
CA ILE A 10 -7.23 13.16 -4.40
C ILE A 10 -6.54 13.81 -3.20
N ILE A 11 -7.01 14.98 -2.75
CA ILE A 11 -6.47 15.65 -1.56
C ILE A 11 -6.60 14.76 -0.32
N TYR A 12 -7.73 14.07 -0.16
CA TYR A 12 -7.91 13.10 0.93
C TYR A 12 -6.88 11.97 0.89
N ILE A 13 -6.61 11.39 -0.28
CA ILE A 13 -5.58 10.35 -0.46
C ILE A 13 -4.20 10.88 -0.01
N ILE A 14 -3.86 12.10 -0.41
CA ILE A 14 -2.60 12.75 -0.03
C ILE A 14 -2.51 12.92 1.49
N ILE A 15 -3.58 13.39 2.15
CA ILE A 15 -3.64 13.54 3.61
C ILE A 15 -3.41 12.20 4.31
N VAL A 16 -4.07 11.13 3.87
CA VAL A 16 -3.87 9.77 4.42
C VAL A 16 -2.40 9.35 4.27
N LYS A 17 -1.77 9.66 3.13
CA LYS A 17 -0.36 9.33 2.91
C LYS A 17 0.59 10.11 3.82
N ILE A 18 0.32 11.39 4.06
CA ILE A 18 1.07 12.21 5.01
C ILE A 18 0.95 11.64 6.43
N ALA A 19 -0.25 11.23 6.84
CA ALA A 19 -0.47 10.59 8.14
C ALA A 19 0.34 9.29 8.29
N PHE A 20 0.42 8.47 7.24
CA PHE A 20 1.24 7.25 7.24
C PHE A 20 2.74 7.57 7.41
N ILE A 21 3.24 8.57 6.69
CA ILE A 21 4.66 8.99 6.79
C ILE A 21 4.95 9.51 8.19
N PHE A 22 4.06 10.33 8.75
CA PHE A 22 4.19 10.85 10.10
C PHE A 22 4.27 9.71 11.14
N LEU A 23 3.33 8.76 11.12
CA LEU A 23 3.33 7.60 12.02
C LEU A 23 4.62 6.77 11.88
N SER A 24 5.13 6.61 10.65
CA SER A 24 6.37 5.89 10.38
C SER A 24 7.59 6.59 10.98
N ILE A 25 7.69 7.92 10.83
CA ILE A 25 8.77 8.72 11.42
C ILE A 25 8.69 8.69 12.94
N THR A 26 7.50 8.92 13.52
CA THR A 26 7.31 8.88 14.98
C THR A 26 7.70 7.52 15.55
N LYS A 27 7.32 6.42 14.91
CA LYS A 27 7.74 5.07 15.32
C LYS A 27 9.26 4.93 15.36
N ILE A 28 9.96 5.40 14.32
CA ILE A 28 11.42 5.34 14.25
C ILE A 28 12.06 6.14 15.39
N ILE A 29 11.58 7.36 15.64
CA ILE A 29 12.09 8.24 16.70
C ILE A 29 11.86 7.60 18.09
N VAL A 30 10.65 7.10 18.35
CA VAL A 30 10.32 6.46 19.64
C VAL A 30 11.13 5.19 19.83
N LYS A 31 11.25 4.35 18.80
CA LYS A 31 12.06 3.13 18.84
C LYS A 31 13.53 3.43 19.14
N HIS A 32 14.07 4.53 18.61
CA HIS A 32 15.46 4.92 18.85
C HIS A 32 15.69 5.54 20.23
N ARG A 33 14.76 6.37 20.72
CA ARG A 33 14.89 7.06 22.02
C ARG A 33 14.53 6.18 23.22
N ASN A 34 13.50 5.35 23.09
CA ASN A 34 12.96 4.55 24.19
C ASN A 34 12.56 3.15 23.70
N PRO A 35 13.55 2.27 23.42
CA PRO A 35 13.29 0.94 22.87
C PRO A 35 12.45 0.04 23.80
N THR A 36 12.43 0.33 25.10
CA THR A 36 11.66 -0.41 26.11
C THR A 36 10.18 -0.04 26.15
N ASN A 37 9.75 1.01 25.45
CA ASN A 37 8.35 1.43 25.42
C ASN A 37 7.55 0.65 24.34
N THR A 38 7.44 -0.66 24.53
CA THR A 38 6.85 -1.59 23.56
C THR A 38 5.39 -1.25 23.26
N LYS A 39 4.61 -0.83 24.26
CA LYS A 39 3.19 -0.48 24.10
C LYS A 39 2.97 0.68 23.12
N VAL A 40 3.78 1.73 23.20
CA VAL A 40 3.68 2.88 22.28
C VAL A 40 4.12 2.48 20.88
N ILE A 41 5.18 1.69 20.75
CA ILE A 41 5.67 1.20 19.45
C ILE A 41 4.61 0.33 18.76
N GLU A 42 3.98 -0.59 19.48
CA GLU A 42 2.90 -1.45 18.98
C GLU A 42 1.67 -0.62 18.57
N THR A 43 1.31 0.38 19.36
CA THR A 43 0.20 1.28 19.04
C THR A 43 0.48 2.07 17.75
N LEU A 44 1.70 2.59 17.60
CA LEU A 44 2.11 3.31 16.38
C LEU A 44 2.14 2.39 15.16
N GLU A 45 2.60 1.16 15.32
CA GLU A 45 2.59 0.14 14.26
C GLU A 45 1.17 -0.21 13.81
N PHE A 46 0.26 -0.41 14.77
CA PHE A 46 -1.14 -0.68 14.50
C PHE A 46 -1.84 0.44 13.73
N TRP A 47 -1.66 1.70 14.15
CA TRP A 47 -2.23 2.83 13.43
C TRP A 47 -1.60 3.00 12.05
N ARG A 48 -0.29 2.79 11.92
CA ARG A 48 0.42 2.85 10.64
C ARG A 48 -0.16 1.84 9.65
N GLU A 49 -0.35 0.58 10.06
CA GLU A 49 -0.94 -0.46 9.22
C GLU A 49 -2.36 -0.12 8.77
N ARG A 50 -3.17 0.46 9.67
CA ARG A 50 -4.53 0.92 9.31
C ARG A 50 -4.53 2.06 8.32
N THR A 51 -3.64 3.04 8.48
CA THR A 51 -3.53 4.14 7.52
C THR A 51 -3.07 3.65 6.14
N GLU A 52 -2.16 2.67 6.10
CA GLU A 52 -1.75 2.02 4.85
C GLU A 52 -2.91 1.27 4.19
N PHE A 53 -3.70 0.53 4.98
CA PHE A 53 -4.87 -0.17 4.48
C PHE A 53 -5.93 0.78 3.90
N ILE A 54 -6.22 1.89 4.60
CA ILE A 54 -7.12 2.95 4.10
C ILE A 54 -6.58 3.52 2.78
N PHE A 55 -5.28 3.81 2.71
CA PHE A 55 -4.64 4.29 1.49
C PHE A 55 -4.81 3.32 0.32
N ILE A 56 -4.59 2.02 0.54
CA ILE A 56 -4.78 0.98 -0.48
C ILE A 56 -6.23 0.95 -0.97
N ILE A 57 -7.22 1.04 -0.07
CA ILE A 57 -8.65 1.10 -0.44
C ILE A 57 -8.93 2.32 -1.30
N CYS A 58 -8.46 3.50 -0.90
CA CYS A 58 -8.70 4.73 -1.66
C CYS A 58 -8.06 4.66 -3.05
N MET A 59 -6.84 4.12 -3.15
CA MET A 59 -6.18 3.92 -4.43
C MET A 59 -6.88 2.88 -5.30
N ALA A 60 -7.40 1.79 -4.71
CA ALA A 60 -8.21 0.82 -5.45
C ALA A 60 -9.49 1.44 -6.00
N ILE A 61 -10.20 2.26 -5.19
CA ILE A 61 -11.37 3.01 -5.65
C ILE A 61 -11.00 3.99 -6.78
N LEU A 62 -9.87 4.70 -6.64
CA LEU A 62 -9.37 5.61 -7.67
C LEU A 62 -9.10 4.86 -8.99
N LEU A 63 -8.46 3.68 -8.91
CA LEU A 63 -8.20 2.84 -10.07
C LEU A 63 -9.50 2.38 -10.73
N ILE A 64 -10.48 1.93 -9.96
CA ILE A 64 -11.80 1.53 -10.50
C ILE A 64 -12.46 2.73 -11.19
N TYR A 65 -12.42 3.91 -10.57
CA TYR A 65 -12.99 5.13 -11.16
C TYR A 65 -12.30 5.54 -12.46
N LEU A 66 -10.97 5.44 -12.54
CA LEU A 66 -10.20 5.86 -13.72
C LEU A 66 -10.20 4.83 -14.85
N PHE A 67 -10.20 3.53 -14.51
CA PHE A 67 -9.98 2.44 -15.45
C PHE A 67 -11.20 1.52 -15.61
N HIS A 68 -12.41 1.95 -15.23
CA HIS A 68 -13.60 1.16 -15.52
C HIS A 68 -13.79 1.00 -17.04
N PRO A 69 -14.35 -0.14 -17.51
CA PRO A 69 -14.64 -0.33 -18.92
C PRO A 69 -15.51 0.82 -19.46
N GLY A 70 -15.06 1.44 -20.55
CA GLY A 70 -15.75 2.58 -21.19
C GLY A 70 -15.40 3.97 -20.63
N ALA A 71 -14.49 4.07 -19.65
CA ALA A 71 -14.00 5.36 -19.17
C ALA A 71 -13.26 6.12 -20.29
N LYS A 72 -13.62 7.40 -20.50
CA LYS A 72 -12.89 8.36 -21.34
C LYS A 72 -12.42 9.53 -20.49
N ILE A 73 -11.72 9.22 -19.39
CA ILE A 73 -11.25 10.21 -18.43
C ILE A 73 -9.85 10.63 -18.83
N GLN A 74 -9.63 11.94 -18.98
CA GLN A 74 -8.27 12.47 -19.09
C GLN A 74 -7.65 12.47 -17.70
N ILE A 75 -6.60 11.67 -17.53
CA ILE A 75 -5.82 11.64 -16.29
C ILE A 75 -4.95 12.89 -16.26
N ASP A 76 -5.13 13.70 -15.23
CA ASP A 76 -4.29 14.86 -14.98
C ASP A 76 -2.87 14.44 -14.53
N GLY A 77 -1.89 15.32 -14.71
CA GLY A 77 -0.50 15.01 -14.40
C GLY A 77 -0.25 14.65 -12.94
N GLU A 78 -0.98 15.25 -12.00
CA GLU A 78 -0.85 14.96 -10.57
C GLU A 78 -1.32 13.54 -10.26
N THR A 79 -2.46 13.14 -10.82
CA THR A 79 -3.00 11.78 -10.67
C THR A 79 -2.12 10.75 -11.35
N GLN A 80 -1.51 11.07 -12.50
CA GLN A 80 -0.55 10.18 -13.16
C GLN A 80 0.67 9.89 -12.27
N ILE A 81 1.21 10.92 -11.63
CA ILE A 81 2.33 10.78 -10.67
C ILE A 81 1.88 9.96 -9.46
N LEU A 82 0.69 10.22 -8.92
CA LEU A 82 0.14 9.50 -7.78
C LEU A 82 -0.02 8.00 -8.07
N LEU A 83 -0.56 7.65 -9.24
CA LEU A 83 -0.71 6.27 -9.70
C LEU A 83 0.64 5.58 -9.93
N TYR A 84 1.60 6.28 -10.52
CA TYR A 84 2.96 5.77 -10.72
C TYR A 84 3.63 5.43 -9.39
N LEU A 85 3.64 6.37 -8.44
CA LEU A 85 4.21 6.16 -7.11
C LEU A 85 3.50 5.03 -6.37
N PHE A 86 2.18 4.94 -6.50
CA PHE A 86 1.40 3.85 -5.91
C PHE A 86 1.81 2.48 -6.47
N GLY A 87 1.96 2.35 -7.79
CA GLY A 87 2.43 1.12 -8.41
C GLY A 87 3.83 0.71 -7.94
N VAL A 88 4.76 1.66 -7.86
CA VAL A 88 6.12 1.41 -7.33
C VAL A 88 6.06 0.93 -5.87
N ILE A 89 5.25 1.57 -5.03
CA ILE A 89 5.08 1.17 -3.63
C ILE A 89 4.52 -0.24 -3.55
N LEU A 90 3.49 -0.59 -4.32
CA LEU A 90 2.93 -1.94 -4.34
C LEU A 90 3.98 -3.00 -4.70
N LEU A 91 4.84 -2.72 -5.67
CA LEU A 91 5.92 -3.64 -6.02
C LEU A 91 6.93 -3.81 -4.89
N ILE A 92 7.30 -2.73 -4.19
CA ILE A 92 8.26 -2.81 -3.08
C ILE A 92 7.66 -3.51 -1.86
N THR A 93 6.38 -3.26 -1.55
CA THR A 93 5.70 -3.81 -0.38
C THR A 93 5.07 -5.19 -0.62
N ALA A 94 5.04 -5.66 -1.87
CA ALA A 94 4.55 -6.99 -2.20
C ALA A 94 5.33 -8.07 -1.43
N LYS A 95 4.60 -9.09 -0.96
CA LYS A 95 5.19 -10.26 -0.30
C LYS A 95 5.82 -11.19 -1.34
N TRP A 96 6.95 -10.79 -1.92
CA TRP A 96 7.69 -11.55 -2.94
C TRP A 96 8.01 -12.98 -2.52
N GLY A 97 8.24 -13.21 -1.22
CA GLY A 97 8.44 -14.54 -0.67
C GLY A 97 7.26 -15.50 -0.89
N THR A 98 6.04 -14.99 -1.04
CA THR A 98 4.86 -15.80 -1.41
C THR A 98 4.89 -16.20 -2.88
N PHE A 99 5.38 -15.33 -3.75
CA PHE A 99 5.48 -15.59 -5.18
C PHE A 99 6.68 -16.48 -5.53
N LEU A 100 7.80 -16.30 -4.82
CA LEU A 100 9.06 -17.01 -5.07
C LEU A 100 9.19 -18.31 -4.26
N LYS A 101 8.36 -18.54 -3.24
CA LYS A 101 8.30 -19.86 -2.60
C LYS A 101 7.64 -20.84 -3.56
N GLU A 102 8.33 -21.94 -3.85
CA GLU A 102 7.73 -23.08 -4.51
C GLU A 102 6.45 -23.50 -3.80
N SER A 103 5.38 -23.61 -4.57
CA SER A 103 4.11 -24.12 -4.07
C SER A 103 4.34 -25.53 -3.48
N PRO A 104 3.76 -25.87 -2.32
CA PRO A 104 3.82 -27.22 -1.75
C PRO A 104 3.45 -28.31 -2.77
N THR A 105 2.51 -28.01 -3.66
CA THR A 105 2.07 -28.90 -4.74
C THR A 105 3.15 -29.17 -5.79
N ILE A 106 4.07 -28.21 -6.04
CA ILE A 106 5.19 -28.40 -6.97
C ILE A 106 6.23 -29.33 -6.36
N LYS A 107 6.49 -29.21 -5.05
CA LYS A 107 7.40 -30.10 -4.32
C LYS A 107 6.89 -31.53 -4.27
N GLU A 108 5.58 -31.69 -4.08
CA GLU A 108 4.91 -32.99 -4.06
C GLU A 108 4.93 -33.66 -5.45
N PHE A 109 4.79 -32.88 -6.52
CA PHE A 109 4.90 -33.40 -7.88
C PHE A 109 6.34 -33.80 -8.26
N GLN A 110 7.33 -33.01 -7.83
CA GLN A 110 8.75 -33.34 -8.02
C GLN A 110 9.18 -34.60 -7.25
N SER A 111 8.66 -34.82 -6.03
CA SER A 111 8.99 -36.02 -5.27
C SER A 111 8.41 -37.29 -5.90
N ILE A 112 7.22 -37.21 -6.51
CA ILE A 112 6.61 -38.33 -7.25
C ILE A 112 7.41 -38.67 -8.52
N LEU A 113 7.89 -37.67 -9.25
CA LEU A 113 8.68 -37.86 -10.47
C LEU A 113 10.12 -38.32 -10.22
N SER A 114 10.72 -37.91 -9.10
CA SER A 114 12.09 -38.29 -8.69
C SER A 114 12.17 -39.71 -8.13
N ASN A 115 11.07 -40.23 -7.57
CA ASN A 115 10.99 -41.54 -6.94
C ASN A 115 10.52 -42.66 -7.92
N ARG A 116 10.62 -42.42 -9.23
CA ARG A 116 10.28 -43.34 -10.32
C ARG A 116 11.48 -43.52 -11.25
#